data_AF-A0A0C3HFV5-F1
#
_entry.id   AF-A0A0C3HFV5-F1
#
_cell.length_a   1.000
_cell.length_b   1.000
_cell.length_c   1.000
_cell.angle_alpha   90.00
_cell.angle_beta   90.00
_cell.angle_gamma   90.00
#
_symmetry.space_group_name_H-M   'P 1'
#
loop_
_entity.id
_entity.type
_entity.pdbx_description
1 polymer ?
#
loop_
_entity_poly.entity_id
_entity_poly.type
_entity_poly.pdbx_seq_one_letter_code
_entity_poly.pdbx_strand_id
1 'polypeptide(L)'
;MELPYKSRPLTKRDYEVFKPMFALYLDIQKGKVLDDLDEVEVKGRWKSFLGKWNRGELAEGWYDPSTLQKARQSASAPLGSSSNTQAKSIKTTVLDSGGMSTQGVAEGDSESDDSVGPMLPGQEDRSKRKRTGPSIPNMQDLELKREMDAEGRMARREDIRYNRKLDRKAQAAALDELAPRAEVGTRERQLEKKKEVNEKMKSFRERSPGAADVPDAELMGGGDEAGEYKQMKEEVERKKNERELRKEEILRARMAEREERLSEYRAKEESTMAMLKALAKQRFG
;
A
#
# COMPACT_ATOMS: atom_id res chain seq x y z
N MET A 1 23.23 -31.42 2.40
CA MET A 1 23.15 -29.96 2.55
C MET A 1 23.41 -29.64 3.99
N GLU A 2 24.46 -28.87 4.26
CA GLU A 2 24.80 -28.43 5.62
C GLU A 2 23.97 -27.19 5.93
N LEU A 3 23.20 -27.23 7.01
CA LEU A 3 22.37 -26.10 7.44
C LEU A 3 23.24 -25.07 8.19
N PRO A 4 22.91 -23.77 8.11
CA PRO A 4 23.63 -22.74 8.86
C PRO A 4 23.72 -23.06 10.35
N TYR A 5 24.82 -22.66 11.01
CA TYR A 5 25.11 -22.92 12.42
C TYR A 5 25.15 -24.41 12.84
N LYS A 6 25.42 -25.34 11.91
CA LYS A 6 25.36 -26.80 12.16
C LYS A 6 24.01 -27.24 12.74
N SER A 7 22.94 -26.56 12.36
CA SER A 7 21.61 -26.84 12.86
C SER A 7 21.10 -28.20 12.33
N ARG A 8 20.34 -28.91 13.16
CA ARG A 8 19.76 -30.21 12.79
C ARG A 8 18.53 -29.99 11.89
N PRO A 9 18.29 -30.86 10.88
CA PRO A 9 16.99 -30.87 10.21
C PRO A 9 15.87 -31.15 11.22
N LEU A 10 14.74 -30.49 11.02
CA LEU A 10 13.56 -30.62 11.87
C LEU A 10 12.63 -31.71 11.34
N THR A 11 12.05 -32.44 12.27
CA THR A 11 11.02 -33.46 12.02
C THR A 11 9.68 -33.01 12.58
N LYS A 12 8.60 -33.70 12.18
CA LYS A 12 7.24 -33.38 12.66
C LYS A 12 7.09 -33.47 14.18
N ARG A 13 7.91 -34.29 14.85
CA ARG A 13 7.91 -34.49 16.31
C ARG A 13 8.54 -33.33 17.07
N ASP A 14 9.35 -32.51 16.42
CA ASP A 14 10.05 -31.39 17.05
C ASP A 14 9.15 -30.15 17.25
N TYR A 15 7.84 -30.27 16.99
CA TYR A 15 6.87 -29.18 17.07
C TYR A 15 6.88 -28.50 18.43
N GLU A 16 6.76 -29.24 19.53
CA GLU A 16 6.67 -28.63 20.87
C GLU A 16 7.94 -27.85 21.25
N VAL A 17 9.11 -28.38 20.89
CA VAL A 17 10.40 -27.77 21.21
C VAL A 17 10.63 -26.47 20.42
N PHE A 18 10.16 -26.44 19.17
CA PHE A 18 10.30 -25.33 18.24
C PHE A 18 9.04 -24.46 18.13
N LYS A 19 7.99 -24.74 18.90
CA LYS A 19 6.74 -23.97 18.91
C LYS A 19 6.98 -22.47 19.18
N PRO A 20 7.83 -22.06 20.15
CA PRO A 20 8.12 -20.64 20.37
C PRO A 20 8.82 -19.99 19.16
N MET A 21 9.75 -20.72 18.53
CA MET A 21 10.48 -20.25 17.36
C MET A 21 9.56 -20.10 16.14
N PHE A 22 8.65 -21.06 15.97
CA PHE A 22 7.62 -21.03 14.95
C PHE A 22 6.61 -19.89 15.17
N ALA A 23 6.23 -19.62 16.43
CA ALA A 23 5.36 -18.51 16.77
C ALA A 23 6.01 -17.16 16.40
N LEU A 24 7.28 -16.93 16.78
CA LEU A 24 8.02 -15.74 16.36
C LEU A 24 8.13 -15.62 14.83
N TYR A 25 8.34 -16.74 14.14
CA TYR A 25 8.37 -16.75 12.68
C TYR A 25 7.01 -16.32 12.09
N LEU A 26 5.90 -16.80 12.61
CA LEU A 26 4.58 -16.38 12.15
C LEU A 26 4.30 -14.91 12.45
N ASP A 27 4.71 -14.43 13.61
CA ASP A 27 4.51 -13.04 14.00
C ASP A 27 5.33 -12.10 13.09
N ILE A 28 6.64 -12.33 12.99
CA ILE A 28 7.55 -11.44 12.22
C ILE A 28 7.35 -11.57 10.70
N GLN A 29 7.25 -12.79 10.16
CA GLN A 29 7.22 -13.01 8.71
C GLN A 29 5.82 -13.03 8.11
N LYS A 30 4.80 -13.29 8.93
CA LYS A 30 3.41 -13.42 8.46
C LYS A 30 2.46 -12.45 9.14
N GLY A 31 2.86 -11.75 10.20
CA GLY A 31 1.97 -10.88 10.98
C GLY A 31 0.79 -11.66 11.57
N LYS A 32 1.01 -12.92 11.94
CA LYS A 32 -0.03 -13.81 12.47
C LYS A 32 0.38 -14.31 13.86
N VAL A 33 -0.49 -14.09 14.83
CA VAL A 33 -0.34 -14.64 16.18
C VAL A 33 -0.72 -16.12 16.15
N LEU A 34 0.09 -16.98 16.75
CA LEU A 34 -0.15 -18.44 16.73
C LEU A 34 -1.49 -18.82 17.39
N ASP A 35 -1.90 -18.08 18.43
CA ASP A 35 -3.09 -18.36 19.23
C ASP A 35 -4.41 -18.04 18.50
N ASP A 36 -4.37 -17.20 17.46
CA ASP A 36 -5.54 -16.84 16.65
C ASP A 36 -5.81 -17.84 15.50
N LEU A 37 -4.95 -18.86 15.35
CA LEU A 37 -4.99 -19.77 14.20
C LEU A 37 -5.63 -21.11 14.54
N ASP A 38 -6.45 -21.60 13.61
CA ASP A 38 -7.02 -22.95 13.70
C ASP A 38 -5.93 -24.03 13.69
N GLU A 39 -6.15 -25.13 14.43
CA GLU A 39 -5.18 -26.23 14.53
C GLU A 39 -4.79 -26.82 13.16
N VAL A 40 -5.74 -26.87 12.22
CA VAL A 40 -5.49 -27.37 10.85
C VAL A 40 -4.54 -26.43 10.12
N GLU A 41 -4.73 -25.12 10.31
CA GLU A 41 -3.91 -24.09 9.70
C GLU A 41 -2.51 -24.06 10.33
N VAL A 42 -2.42 -24.21 11.66
CA VAL A 42 -1.17 -24.37 12.40
C VAL A 42 -0.37 -25.57 11.88
N LYS A 43 -1.01 -26.74 11.72
CA LYS A 43 -0.37 -27.95 11.17
C LYS A 43 0.12 -27.74 9.74
N GLY A 44 -0.65 -27.07 8.89
CA GLY A 44 -0.27 -26.73 7.52
C GLY A 44 0.90 -25.75 7.44
N ARG A 45 0.91 -24.73 8.30
CA ARG A 45 1.99 -23.75 8.39
C ARG A 45 3.26 -24.35 8.98
N TRP A 46 3.14 -25.21 9.98
CA TRP A 46 4.25 -25.96 10.53
C TRP A 46 4.92 -26.82 9.46
N LYS A 47 4.15 -27.54 8.63
CA LYS A 47 4.69 -28.30 7.49
C LYS A 47 5.46 -27.40 6.51
N SER A 48 4.94 -26.21 6.24
CA SER A 48 5.60 -25.25 5.36
C SER A 48 6.89 -24.70 5.97
N PHE A 49 6.89 -24.41 7.27
CA PHE A 49 8.07 -23.97 8.01
C PHE A 49 9.15 -25.05 8.04
N LEU A 50 8.79 -26.30 8.36
CA LEU A 50 9.69 -27.46 8.29
C LEU A 50 10.36 -27.59 6.92
N GLY A 51 9.56 -27.47 5.85
CA GLY A 51 10.07 -27.55 4.48
C GLY A 51 11.13 -26.49 4.20
N LYS A 52 10.88 -25.24 4.60
CA LYS A 52 11.83 -24.14 4.41
C LYS A 52 13.06 -24.26 5.31
N TRP A 53 12.87 -24.70 6.56
CA TRP A 53 13.95 -24.95 7.50
C TRP A 53 14.91 -26.00 6.95
N ASN A 54 14.38 -27.15 6.52
CA ASN A 54 15.16 -28.27 6.02
C ASN A 54 15.84 -27.99 4.68
N ARG A 55 15.34 -27.02 3.90
CA ARG A 55 15.97 -26.55 2.67
C ARG A 55 17.00 -25.44 2.88
N GLY A 56 17.14 -24.89 4.08
CA GLY A 56 18.06 -23.77 4.33
C GLY A 56 17.57 -22.43 3.80
N GLU A 57 16.26 -22.28 3.53
CA GLU A 57 15.70 -21.07 2.90
C GLU A 57 15.37 -19.94 3.89
N LEU A 58 15.52 -20.19 5.19
CA LEU A 58 15.34 -19.15 6.20
C LEU A 58 16.60 -18.29 6.29
N ALA A 59 16.44 -17.03 6.68
CA ALA A 59 17.60 -16.18 6.97
C ALA A 59 18.47 -16.83 8.06
N GLU A 60 19.78 -16.64 7.96
CA GLU A 60 20.80 -17.29 8.81
C GLU A 60 20.48 -17.16 10.31
N GLY A 61 19.98 -16.00 10.73
CA GLY A 61 19.61 -15.73 12.12
C GLY A 61 18.51 -16.63 12.68
N TRP A 62 17.66 -17.25 11.86
CA TRP A 62 16.66 -18.21 12.35
C TRP A 62 17.27 -19.54 12.80
N TYR A 63 18.48 -19.87 12.34
CA TYR A 63 19.18 -21.09 12.71
C TYR A 63 20.07 -20.91 13.95
N ASP A 64 20.22 -19.68 14.44
CA ASP A 64 21.05 -19.36 15.61
C ASP A 64 20.32 -19.78 16.91
N PRO A 65 20.95 -20.60 17.79
CA PRO A 65 20.38 -20.97 19.09
C PRO A 65 20.00 -19.77 19.97
N SER A 66 20.66 -18.61 19.80
CA SER A 66 20.33 -17.39 20.54
C SER A 66 18.91 -16.89 20.25
N THR A 67 18.43 -17.08 19.02
CA THR A 67 17.08 -16.66 18.62
C THR A 67 16.01 -17.59 19.18
N LEU A 68 16.29 -18.89 19.28
CA LEU A 68 15.42 -19.85 19.95
C LEU A 68 15.31 -19.56 21.46
N GLN A 69 16.39 -19.12 22.10
CA GLN A 69 16.36 -18.69 23.51
C GLN A 69 15.50 -17.44 23.69
N LYS A 70 15.65 -16.42 22.82
CA LYS A 70 14.79 -15.23 22.83
C LYS A 70 13.32 -15.58 22.63
N ALA A 71 13.02 -16.50 21.71
CA ALA A 71 11.67 -17.00 21.47
C ALA A 71 11.04 -17.67 22.69
N ARG A 72 11.83 -18.44 23.44
CA ARG A 72 11.36 -19.05 24.69
C ARG A 72 11.10 -18.01 25.77
N GLN A 73 11.99 -17.02 25.90
CA GLN A 73 11.84 -15.93 26.86
C GLN A 73 10.58 -15.09 26.56
N SER A 74 10.32 -14.77 25.29
CA SER A 74 9.12 -14.06 24.88
C SER A 74 7.84 -14.86 25.11
N ALA A 75 7.88 -16.19 24.96
CA ALA A 75 6.74 -17.07 25.24
C ALA A 75 6.48 -17.28 26.75
N SER A 76 7.51 -17.15 27.60
CA SER A 76 7.39 -17.28 29.05
C SER A 76 7.05 -15.98 29.78
N ALA A 77 7.10 -14.84 29.09
CA ALA A 77 6.77 -13.55 29.69
C ALA A 77 5.26 -13.48 29.99
N PRO A 78 4.84 -13.24 31.24
CA PRO A 78 3.43 -13.18 31.60
C PRO A 78 2.74 -12.01 30.88
N LEU A 79 1.51 -12.26 30.42
CA LEU A 79 0.61 -11.34 29.74
C LEU A 79 0.42 -10.03 30.53
N GLY A 80 1.30 -9.08 30.28
CA GLY A 80 1.25 -7.73 30.85
C GLY A 80 2.18 -6.72 30.16
N SER A 81 2.99 -7.16 29.18
CA SER A 81 3.84 -6.27 28.41
C SER A 81 3.60 -6.48 26.92
N SER A 82 2.49 -5.93 26.43
CA SER A 82 2.34 -5.59 25.01
C SER A 82 3.34 -4.48 24.68
N SER A 83 4.62 -4.85 24.51
CA SER A 83 5.62 -3.94 24.00
C SER A 83 5.56 -3.92 22.48
N ASN A 84 4.86 -2.90 22.00
CA ASN A 84 5.06 -2.22 20.73
C ASN A 84 6.56 -2.17 20.37
N THR A 85 7.06 -3.15 19.61
CA THR A 85 8.43 -3.12 19.09
C THR A 85 8.40 -2.66 17.64
N GLN A 86 8.46 -1.34 17.52
CA GLN A 86 8.84 -0.62 16.31
C GLN A 86 10.05 -1.29 15.63
N ALA A 87 9.88 -1.57 14.35
CA ALA A 87 10.94 -1.93 13.43
C ALA A 87 12.04 -0.86 13.42
N LYS A 88 13.18 -1.14 14.08
CA LYS A 88 14.42 -0.39 13.88
C LYS A 88 15.10 -0.93 12.62
N SER A 89 14.92 -0.18 11.53
CA SER A 89 15.72 -0.27 10.31
C SER A 89 17.18 0.02 10.63
N ILE A 90 18.04 -0.93 10.27
CA ILE A 90 19.50 -0.82 10.33
C ILE A 90 19.91 0.19 9.24
N LYS A 91 20.40 1.35 9.63
CA LYS A 91 21.21 2.24 8.78
C LYS A 91 22.50 2.59 9.50
N THR A 92 23.57 2.01 8.98
CA THR A 92 24.96 2.49 8.90
C THR A 92 25.25 3.87 9.48
N THR A 93 26.08 3.84 10.51
CA THR A 93 27.10 4.82 10.96
C THR A 93 27.45 5.97 10.00
N VAL A 94 27.13 7.20 10.43
CA VAL A 94 28.06 8.33 10.33
C VAL A 94 27.97 9.09 11.66
N LEU A 95 29.12 9.25 12.30
CA LEU A 95 29.32 10.01 13.53
C LEU A 95 29.04 11.49 13.27
N ASP A 96 28.26 12.14 14.13
CA ASP A 96 28.64 13.44 14.68
C ASP A 96 27.91 13.69 16.02
N SER A 97 28.64 14.42 16.84
CA SER A 97 28.68 14.66 18.27
C SER A 97 27.50 15.40 18.93
N GLY A 98 27.43 15.27 20.26
CA GLY A 98 26.72 16.16 21.20
C GLY A 98 25.54 15.49 21.91
N GLY A 99 25.73 14.90 23.09
CA GLY A 99 25.77 15.64 24.36
C GLY A 99 24.36 15.64 24.99
N MET A 100 23.99 14.59 25.72
CA MET A 100 24.03 14.50 27.19
C MET A 100 22.74 14.99 27.89
N SER A 101 22.10 14.01 28.55
CA SER A 101 21.28 14.07 29.78
C SER A 101 20.04 14.96 29.86
N THR A 102 18.93 14.38 30.33
CA THR A 102 18.40 14.67 31.67
C THR A 102 17.42 13.58 32.11
N GLN A 103 17.85 12.85 33.13
CA GLN A 103 17.03 12.07 34.06
C GLN A 103 16.46 13.06 35.09
N GLY A 104 15.16 13.05 35.31
CA GLY A 104 14.51 13.83 36.36
C GLY A 104 14.26 12.98 37.59
N VAL A 105 14.58 13.52 38.77
CA VAL A 105 14.02 13.23 40.11
C VAL A 105 14.43 14.45 40.97
N ALA A 106 13.54 15.41 41.27
CA ALA A 106 12.64 15.52 42.43
C ALA A 106 13.33 15.92 43.76
N GLU A 107 12.67 16.88 44.43
CA GLU A 107 12.69 17.23 45.87
C GLU A 107 13.83 18.13 46.40
N GLY A 108 13.44 19.23 47.04
CA GLY A 108 14.35 20.16 47.73
C GLY A 108 13.71 21.51 48.06
N ASP A 109 12.98 21.52 49.17
CA ASP A 109 12.49 22.67 49.94
C ASP A 109 13.57 23.74 50.21
N SER A 110 13.21 25.03 50.06
CA SER A 110 13.88 26.14 50.75
C SER A 110 13.04 27.43 50.62
N GLU A 111 12.44 27.84 51.72
CA GLU A 111 11.95 29.20 51.92
C GLU A 111 13.10 30.23 51.79
N SER A 112 12.86 31.32 51.05
CA SER A 112 13.54 32.60 51.26
C SER A 112 12.62 33.71 50.78
N ASP A 113 12.11 34.46 51.74
CA ASP A 113 11.52 35.79 51.58
C ASP A 113 12.56 36.78 51.02
N ASP A 114 12.05 37.90 50.48
CA ASP A 114 12.72 39.09 49.94
C ASP A 114 12.95 39.19 48.41
N SER A 115 11.96 39.74 47.70
CA SER A 115 12.16 40.90 46.81
C SER A 115 10.83 41.50 46.37
N VAL A 116 10.28 42.41 47.19
CA VAL A 116 9.19 43.31 46.78
C VAL A 116 9.84 44.54 46.10
N GLY A 117 9.95 44.49 44.77
CA GLY A 117 10.39 45.62 43.96
C GLY A 117 9.71 45.61 42.58
N PRO A 118 9.38 46.77 41.97
CA PRO A 118 8.81 46.80 40.63
C PRO A 118 9.84 46.29 39.61
N MET A 119 9.47 45.28 38.82
CA MET A 119 10.33 44.68 37.80
C MET A 119 10.72 45.70 36.72
N LEU A 120 11.98 45.65 36.26
CA LEU A 120 12.47 46.49 35.16
C LEU A 120 11.78 46.13 33.82
N PRO A 121 11.40 47.12 32.99
CA PRO A 121 10.82 46.86 31.68
C PRO A 121 11.89 46.26 30.75
N GLY A 122 11.72 44.97 30.41
CA GLY A 122 12.62 44.24 29.51
C GLY A 122 12.82 42.76 29.85
N GLN A 123 12.40 42.29 31.03
CA GLN A 123 12.30 40.87 31.33
C GLN A 123 10.89 40.35 31.04
N GLU A 124 10.54 40.27 29.75
CA GLU A 124 9.41 39.46 29.32
C GLU A 124 9.82 37.99 29.33
N ASP A 125 8.96 37.18 29.96
CA ASP A 125 8.94 35.73 29.99
C ASP A 125 9.50 35.06 28.73
N ARG A 126 10.76 34.59 28.82
CA ARG A 126 11.32 33.63 27.85
C ARG A 126 10.71 32.23 27.96
N SER A 127 9.64 32.06 28.75
CA SER A 127 9.03 30.76 29.07
C SER A 127 7.91 30.33 28.10
N LYS A 128 7.48 31.17 27.14
CA LYS A 128 6.38 30.81 26.21
C LYS A 128 6.58 31.29 24.77
N ARG A 129 7.74 31.01 24.16
CA ARG A 129 7.82 31.01 22.68
C ARG A 129 7.08 29.76 22.18
N LYS A 130 5.79 29.90 21.87
CA LYS A 130 5.00 28.89 21.14
C LYS A 130 5.75 28.59 19.83
N ARG A 131 6.35 27.40 19.74
CA ARG A 131 7.00 26.94 18.52
C ARG A 131 5.91 26.84 17.46
N THR A 132 5.98 27.67 16.43
CA THR A 132 5.16 27.59 15.22
C THR A 132 5.57 26.34 14.43
N GLY A 133 5.09 25.18 14.89
CA GLY A 133 5.21 23.91 14.18
C GLY A 133 3.94 23.59 13.39
N PRO A 134 3.99 22.65 12.43
CA PRO A 134 2.80 22.14 11.76
C PRO A 134 1.73 21.75 12.79
N SER A 135 0.49 22.16 12.52
CA SER A 135 -0.64 21.84 13.40
C SER A 135 -0.74 20.33 13.59
N ILE A 136 -1.01 19.90 14.83
CA ILE A 136 -1.29 18.50 15.13
C ILE A 136 -2.51 18.09 14.29
N PRO A 137 -2.43 16.99 13.51
CA PRO A 137 -3.56 16.52 12.70
C PRO A 137 -4.80 16.28 13.55
N ASN A 138 -5.96 16.67 13.03
CA ASN A 138 -7.25 16.44 13.68
C ASN A 138 -7.63 14.94 13.61
N MET A 139 -8.59 14.51 14.43
CA MET A 139 -9.14 13.15 14.39
C MET A 139 -9.67 12.78 13.01
N GLN A 140 -10.31 13.74 12.32
CA GLN A 140 -10.77 13.60 10.94
C GLN A 140 -9.62 13.36 9.95
N ASP A 141 -8.48 14.04 10.14
CA ASP A 141 -7.29 13.86 9.29
C ASP A 141 -6.66 12.46 9.50
N LEU A 142 -6.70 11.95 10.73
CA LEU A 142 -6.25 10.61 11.07
C LEU A 142 -7.16 9.53 10.46
N GLU A 143 -8.48 9.74 10.49
CA GLU A 143 -9.47 8.86 9.87
C GLU A 143 -9.30 8.82 8.35
N LEU A 144 -9.21 9.99 7.70
CA LEU A 144 -8.95 10.10 6.27
C LEU A 144 -7.65 9.36 5.89
N LYS A 145 -6.59 9.52 6.68
CA LYS A 145 -5.33 8.81 6.43
C LYS A 145 -5.50 7.28 6.52
N ARG A 146 -6.26 6.79 7.50
CA ARG A 146 -6.54 5.34 7.64
C ARG A 146 -7.35 4.81 6.47
N GLU A 147 -8.31 5.57 5.97
CA GLU A 147 -9.11 5.23 4.78
C GLU A 147 -8.25 5.17 3.52
N MET A 148 -7.44 6.20 3.27
CA MET A 148 -6.50 6.23 2.14
C MET A 148 -5.51 5.05 2.18
N ASP A 149 -5.00 4.72 3.37
CA ASP A 149 -4.12 3.56 3.54
C ASP A 149 -4.87 2.24 3.29
N ALA A 150 -6.14 2.15 3.65
CA ALA A 150 -6.98 0.97 3.40
C ALA A 150 -7.30 0.80 1.92
N GLU A 151 -7.71 1.87 1.24
CA GLU A 151 -7.95 1.90 -0.20
C GLU A 151 -6.67 1.55 -0.96
N GLY A 152 -5.53 2.14 -0.58
CA GLY A 152 -4.23 1.83 -1.18
C GLY A 152 -3.84 0.36 -1.04
N ARG A 153 -4.18 -0.32 0.08
CA ARG A 153 -3.96 -1.77 0.22
C ARG A 153 -4.87 -2.58 -0.70
N MET A 154 -6.11 -2.15 -0.90
CA MET A 154 -7.06 -2.82 -1.79
C MET A 154 -6.66 -2.66 -3.25
N ALA A 155 -6.35 -1.44 -3.69
CA ALA A 155 -5.87 -1.14 -5.03
C ALA A 155 -4.62 -1.96 -5.38
N ARG A 156 -3.62 -2.02 -4.49
CA ARG A 156 -2.42 -2.85 -4.70
C ARG A 156 -2.74 -4.33 -4.89
N ARG A 157 -3.73 -4.87 -4.16
CA ARG A 157 -4.17 -6.27 -4.32
C ARG A 157 -4.85 -6.48 -5.66
N GLU A 158 -5.68 -5.54 -6.08
CA GLU A 158 -6.35 -5.58 -7.38
C GLU A 158 -5.35 -5.47 -8.53
N ASP A 159 -4.36 -4.58 -8.44
CA ASP A 159 -3.28 -4.44 -9.42
C ASP A 159 -2.50 -5.74 -9.57
N ILE A 160 -2.14 -6.41 -8.47
CA ILE A 160 -1.46 -7.71 -8.52
C ILE A 160 -2.33 -8.76 -9.21
N ARG A 161 -3.63 -8.82 -8.91
CA ARG A 161 -4.56 -9.76 -9.56
C ARG A 161 -4.72 -9.45 -11.05
N TYR A 162 -4.83 -8.18 -11.40
CA TYR A 162 -4.96 -7.70 -12.76
C TYR A 162 -3.71 -8.03 -13.57
N ASN A 163 -2.52 -7.74 -13.05
CA ASN A 163 -1.24 -8.07 -13.68
C ASN A 163 -1.10 -9.58 -13.91
N ARG A 164 -1.49 -10.43 -12.94
CA ARG A 164 -1.51 -11.89 -13.13
C ARG A 164 -2.52 -12.37 -14.16
N LYS A 165 -3.61 -11.63 -14.37
CA LYS A 165 -4.62 -11.95 -15.39
C LYS A 165 -4.09 -11.54 -16.78
N LEU A 166 -3.43 -10.38 -16.87
CA LEU A 166 -2.77 -9.93 -18.08
C LEU A 166 -1.66 -10.87 -18.52
N ASP A 167 -0.78 -11.28 -17.60
CA ASP A 167 0.31 -12.20 -17.90
C ASP A 167 -0.21 -13.56 -18.40
N ARG A 168 -1.20 -14.15 -17.71
CA ARG A 168 -1.87 -15.37 -18.19
C ARG A 168 -2.51 -15.21 -19.56
N LYS A 169 -3.11 -14.05 -19.84
CA LYS A 169 -3.70 -13.76 -21.16
C LYS A 169 -2.62 -13.63 -22.23
N ALA A 170 -1.50 -12.97 -21.93
CA ALA A 170 -0.38 -12.82 -22.85
C ALA A 170 0.27 -14.17 -23.17
N GLN A 171 0.49 -15.01 -22.16
CA GLN A 171 1.00 -16.37 -22.35
C GLN A 171 0.05 -17.22 -23.20
N ALA A 172 -1.27 -17.14 -22.94
CA ALA A 172 -2.26 -17.84 -23.74
C ALA A 172 -2.26 -17.37 -25.21
N ALA A 173 -2.16 -16.06 -25.45
CA ALA A 173 -2.07 -15.51 -26.80
C ALA A 173 -0.77 -15.91 -27.52
N ALA A 174 0.37 -15.93 -26.82
CA ALA A 174 1.64 -16.37 -27.39
C ALA A 174 1.62 -17.85 -27.78
N LEU A 175 0.95 -18.71 -27.00
CA LEU A 175 0.74 -20.12 -27.35
C LEU A 175 -0.18 -20.28 -28.57
N ASP A 176 -1.20 -19.43 -28.70
CA ASP A 176 -2.12 -19.43 -29.84
C ASP A 176 -1.44 -18.99 -31.15
N GLU A 177 -0.47 -18.06 -31.07
CA GLU A 177 0.33 -17.62 -32.23
C GLU A 177 1.39 -18.67 -32.64
N LEU A 178 1.99 -19.36 -31.66
CA LEU A 178 3.01 -20.39 -31.92
C LEU A 178 2.41 -21.67 -32.49
N ALA A 179 1.17 -22.00 -32.13
CA ALA A 179 0.49 -23.19 -32.63
C ALA A 179 0.02 -22.95 -34.08
N PRO A 180 0.42 -23.81 -35.05
CA PRO A 180 -0.17 -23.73 -36.38
C PRO A 180 -1.68 -23.97 -36.28
N ARG A 181 -2.47 -23.07 -36.88
CA ARG A 181 -3.93 -23.22 -36.94
C ARG A 181 -4.30 -24.57 -37.52
N ALA A 182 -5.29 -25.23 -36.93
CA ALA A 182 -5.72 -26.55 -37.35
C ALA A 182 -6.09 -26.59 -38.85
N GLU A 183 -5.76 -27.71 -39.49
CA GLU A 183 -6.03 -27.91 -40.92
C GLU A 183 -7.53 -27.79 -41.25
N VAL A 184 -7.83 -27.27 -42.45
CA VAL A 184 -9.22 -27.06 -42.93
C VAL A 184 -9.95 -28.40 -42.96
N GLY A 185 -11.07 -28.51 -42.23
CA GLY A 185 -11.94 -29.70 -42.23
C GLY A 185 -11.82 -30.62 -41.02
N THR A 186 -10.83 -30.40 -40.15
CA THR A 186 -10.69 -31.16 -38.90
C THR A 186 -11.70 -30.72 -37.83
N ARG A 187 -12.01 -31.62 -36.88
CA ARG A 187 -12.87 -31.32 -35.71
C ARG A 187 -12.28 -30.20 -34.86
N GLU A 188 -10.96 -30.10 -34.79
CA GLU A 188 -10.23 -29.06 -34.05
C GLU A 188 -10.55 -27.67 -34.62
N ARG A 189 -10.53 -27.51 -35.95
CA ARG A 189 -10.92 -26.26 -36.62
C ARG A 189 -12.38 -25.89 -36.38
N GLN A 190 -13.29 -26.87 -36.31
CA GLN A 190 -14.69 -26.59 -35.96
C GLN A 190 -14.83 -26.08 -34.51
N LEU A 191 -14.00 -26.60 -33.60
CA LEU A 191 -13.98 -26.15 -32.20
C LEU A 191 -13.33 -24.77 -32.07
N GLU A 192 -12.27 -24.46 -32.80
CA GLU A 192 -11.67 -23.12 -32.88
C GLU A 192 -12.69 -22.11 -33.39
N LYS A 193 -13.35 -22.37 -34.52
CA LYS A 193 -14.38 -21.48 -35.06
C LYS A 193 -15.53 -21.25 -34.07
N LYS A 194 -15.94 -22.28 -33.33
CA LYS A 194 -16.95 -22.14 -32.27
C LYS A 194 -16.44 -21.31 -31.09
N LYS A 195 -15.17 -21.47 -30.69
CA LYS A 195 -14.54 -20.66 -29.64
C LYS A 195 -14.46 -19.20 -30.05
N GLU A 196 -14.02 -18.90 -31.26
CA GLU A 196 -13.95 -17.52 -31.79
C GLU A 196 -15.34 -16.86 -31.81
N VAL A 197 -16.38 -17.57 -32.26
CA VAL A 197 -17.76 -17.06 -32.25
C VAL A 197 -18.24 -16.84 -30.82
N ASN A 198 -17.98 -17.77 -29.90
CA ASN A 198 -18.37 -17.63 -28.50
C ASN A 198 -17.64 -16.46 -27.83
N GLU A 199 -16.34 -16.30 -28.07
CA GLU A 199 -15.56 -15.18 -27.55
C GLU A 199 -16.06 -13.84 -28.09
N LYS A 200 -16.41 -13.78 -29.39
CA LYS A 200 -17.07 -12.62 -29.98
C LYS A 200 -18.39 -12.32 -29.26
N MET A 201 -19.28 -13.29 -29.09
CA MET A 201 -20.56 -13.11 -28.40
C MET A 201 -20.38 -12.73 -26.91
N LYS A 202 -19.37 -13.30 -26.25
CA LYS A 202 -18.98 -12.96 -24.88
C LYS A 202 -18.48 -11.52 -24.78
N SER A 203 -17.67 -11.07 -25.75
CA SER A 203 -17.21 -9.68 -25.79
C SER A 203 -18.37 -8.69 -25.91
N PHE A 204 -19.45 -9.03 -26.65
CA PHE A 204 -20.65 -8.22 -26.72
C PHE A 204 -21.43 -8.21 -25.39
N ARG A 205 -21.54 -9.36 -24.70
CA ARG A 205 -22.22 -9.44 -23.38
C ARG A 205 -21.45 -8.69 -22.30
N GLU A 206 -20.12 -8.81 -22.24
CA GLU A 206 -19.29 -8.19 -21.20
C GLU A 206 -18.99 -6.70 -21.47
N ARG A 207 -18.96 -6.25 -22.74
CA ARG A 207 -18.70 -4.85 -23.09
C ARG A 207 -19.97 -3.98 -23.08
N SER A 208 -21.15 -4.59 -23.14
CA SER A 208 -22.42 -3.87 -23.01
C SER A 208 -22.65 -3.50 -21.54
N PRO A 209 -22.72 -2.20 -21.18
CA PRO A 209 -22.87 -1.76 -19.78
C PRO A 209 -24.23 -2.10 -19.12
N GLY A 210 -25.11 -2.83 -19.80
CA GLY A 210 -26.49 -3.09 -19.38
C GLY A 210 -26.84 -4.56 -19.14
N ALA A 211 -25.86 -5.47 -19.10
CA ALA A 211 -26.06 -6.90 -18.86
C ALA A 211 -25.56 -7.34 -17.47
N ALA A 212 -25.69 -6.47 -16.47
CA ALA A 212 -25.72 -6.93 -15.09
C ALA A 212 -27.06 -7.66 -14.90
N ASP A 213 -27.05 -8.83 -14.26
CA ASP A 213 -28.25 -9.61 -13.97
C ASP A 213 -29.24 -8.74 -13.18
N VAL A 214 -30.23 -8.17 -13.88
CA VAL A 214 -31.37 -7.52 -13.25
C VAL A 214 -32.12 -8.62 -12.53
N PRO A 215 -32.29 -8.55 -11.20
CA PRO A 215 -33.01 -9.58 -10.45
C PRO A 215 -34.39 -9.81 -11.07
N ASP A 216 -34.81 -11.06 -11.15
CA ASP A 216 -36.09 -11.47 -11.79
C ASP A 216 -37.32 -10.79 -11.13
N ALA A 217 -37.16 -10.29 -9.90
CA ALA A 217 -38.15 -9.48 -9.18
C ALA A 217 -38.33 -8.06 -9.76
N GLU A 218 -37.28 -7.43 -10.30
CA GLU A 218 -37.37 -6.18 -11.07
C GLU A 218 -37.87 -6.44 -12.49
N LEU A 219 -37.58 -7.62 -13.07
CA LEU A 219 -38.03 -7.99 -14.40
C LEU A 219 -39.54 -8.26 -14.48
N MET A 220 -40.19 -8.61 -13.35
CA MET A 220 -41.61 -8.96 -13.29
C MET A 220 -42.51 -7.90 -12.62
N GLY A 221 -42.08 -6.63 -12.56
CA GLY A 221 -42.96 -5.50 -12.23
C GLY A 221 -43.60 -5.59 -10.83
N GLY A 222 -42.81 -5.99 -9.83
CA GLY A 222 -43.30 -6.32 -8.49
C GLY A 222 -43.04 -5.28 -7.38
N GLY A 223 -42.73 -4.02 -7.72
CA GLY A 223 -42.45 -2.96 -6.74
C GLY A 223 -42.63 -1.58 -7.38
N ASP A 224 -43.06 -0.57 -6.60
CA ASP A 224 -43.47 0.78 -7.02
C ASP A 224 -42.62 1.41 -8.15
N GLU A 225 -43.01 1.12 -9.40
CA GLU A 225 -42.22 1.36 -10.63
C GLU A 225 -41.88 2.85 -10.86
N ALA A 226 -42.71 3.77 -10.39
CA ALA A 226 -42.52 5.20 -10.65
C ALA A 226 -41.45 5.85 -9.76
N GLY A 227 -41.30 5.36 -8.52
CA GLY A 227 -40.33 5.89 -7.56
C GLY A 227 -38.93 5.36 -7.83
N GLU A 228 -38.83 4.05 -8.07
CA GLU A 228 -37.56 3.36 -8.31
C GLU A 228 -36.94 3.74 -9.66
N TYR A 229 -37.76 3.87 -10.72
CA TYR A 229 -37.27 4.32 -12.03
C TYR A 229 -36.71 5.74 -11.99
N LYS A 230 -37.35 6.64 -11.22
CA LYS A 230 -36.90 8.02 -11.07
C LYS A 230 -35.58 8.09 -10.28
N GLN A 231 -35.46 7.32 -9.21
CA GLN A 231 -34.22 7.22 -8.43
C GLN A 231 -33.09 6.60 -9.24
N MET A 232 -33.37 5.53 -10.01
CA MET A 232 -32.37 4.90 -10.88
C MET A 232 -31.90 5.86 -11.98
N LYS A 233 -32.82 6.65 -12.56
CA LYS A 233 -32.49 7.65 -13.57
C LYS A 233 -31.63 8.77 -13.00
N GLU A 234 -31.99 9.29 -11.83
CA GLU A 234 -31.22 10.32 -11.12
C GLU A 234 -29.83 9.80 -10.70
N GLU A 235 -29.71 8.54 -10.26
CA GLU A 235 -28.42 7.92 -9.98
C GLU A 235 -27.55 7.73 -11.20
N VAL A 236 -28.14 7.30 -12.31
CA VAL A 236 -27.43 7.11 -13.58
C VAL A 236 -26.98 8.46 -14.13
N GLU A 237 -27.80 9.50 -14.03
CA GLU A 237 -27.45 10.87 -14.41
C GLU A 237 -26.36 11.44 -13.49
N ARG A 238 -26.44 11.21 -12.17
CA ARG A 238 -25.38 11.60 -11.22
C ARG A 238 -24.05 10.88 -11.49
N LYS A 239 -24.09 9.58 -11.79
CA LYS A 239 -22.91 8.76 -12.14
C LYS A 239 -22.33 9.13 -13.51
N LYS A 240 -23.16 9.56 -14.47
CA LYS A 240 -22.70 10.12 -15.76
C LYS A 240 -22.01 11.47 -15.55
N ASN A 241 -22.60 12.35 -14.74
CA ASN A 241 -22.00 13.64 -14.40
C ASN A 241 -20.65 13.48 -13.67
N GLU A 242 -20.53 12.52 -12.74
CA GLU A 242 -19.26 12.28 -12.01
C GLU A 242 -18.16 11.70 -12.92
N ARG A 243 -18.52 10.85 -13.89
CA ARG A 243 -17.57 10.31 -14.89
C ARG A 243 -17.14 11.36 -15.90
N GLU A 244 -18.06 12.25 -16.28
CA GLU A 244 -17.77 13.37 -17.15
C GLU A 244 -16.90 14.40 -16.44
N LEU A 245 -17.15 14.70 -15.16
CA LEU A 245 -16.30 15.53 -14.31
C LEU A 245 -14.88 14.95 -14.17
N ARG A 246 -14.72 13.68 -13.84
CA ARG A 246 -13.38 13.05 -13.77
C ARG A 246 -12.66 13.07 -15.11
N LYS A 247 -13.38 12.87 -16.22
CA LYS A 247 -12.81 12.89 -17.57
C LYS A 247 -12.45 14.31 -18.01
N GLU A 248 -13.25 15.29 -17.64
CA GLU A 248 -13.00 16.72 -17.88
C GLU A 248 -11.83 17.22 -17.03
N GLU A 249 -11.71 16.81 -15.77
CA GLU A 249 -10.57 17.14 -14.90
C GLU A 249 -9.26 16.57 -15.44
N ILE A 250 -9.25 15.31 -15.89
CA ILE A 250 -8.06 14.69 -16.50
C ILE A 250 -7.69 15.38 -17.82
N LEU A 251 -8.68 15.73 -18.65
CA LEU A 251 -8.44 16.45 -19.90
C LEU A 251 -7.98 17.89 -19.65
N ARG A 252 -8.51 18.55 -18.62
CA ARG A 252 -8.13 19.91 -18.22
C ARG A 252 -6.72 19.93 -17.65
N ALA A 253 -6.33 18.95 -16.83
CA ALA A 253 -4.97 18.78 -16.35
C ALA A 253 -3.98 18.55 -17.52
N ARG A 254 -4.34 17.70 -18.47
CA ARG A 254 -3.52 17.41 -19.65
C ARG A 254 -3.41 18.61 -20.61
N MET A 255 -4.46 19.41 -20.73
CA MET A 255 -4.44 20.65 -21.53
C MET A 255 -3.62 21.73 -20.84
N ALA A 256 -3.72 21.88 -19.52
CA ALA A 256 -2.90 22.81 -18.75
C ALA A 256 -1.41 22.45 -18.81
N GLU A 257 -1.04 21.17 -18.70
CA GLU A 257 0.34 20.71 -18.87
C GLU A 257 0.87 21.01 -20.29
N ARG A 258 0.03 20.83 -21.31
CA ARG A 258 0.39 21.16 -22.69
C ARG A 258 0.52 22.67 -22.91
N GLU A 259 -0.35 23.46 -22.29
CA GLU A 259 -0.34 24.92 -22.37
C GLU A 259 0.85 25.53 -21.63
N GLU A 260 1.21 25.00 -20.46
CA GLU A 260 2.43 25.35 -19.72
C GLU A 260 3.68 25.04 -20.55
N ARG A 261 3.74 23.86 -21.18
CA ARG A 261 4.84 23.53 -22.08
C ARG A 261 4.93 24.51 -23.27
N LEU A 262 3.80 24.87 -23.86
CA LEU A 262 3.76 25.82 -24.98
C LEU A 262 4.08 27.26 -24.54
N SER A 263 3.68 27.67 -23.32
CA SER A 263 4.00 28.99 -22.79
C SER A 263 5.49 29.12 -22.44
N GLU A 264 6.12 28.04 -21.95
CA GLU A 264 7.58 27.99 -21.79
C GLU A 264 8.31 28.14 -23.13
N TYR A 265 7.82 27.50 -24.20
CA TYR A 265 8.39 27.67 -25.54
C TYR A 265 8.19 29.10 -26.05
N ARG A 266 6.98 29.67 -25.90
CA ARG A 266 6.70 31.06 -26.26
C ARG A 266 7.55 32.04 -25.46
N ALA A 267 7.75 31.84 -24.16
CA ALA A 267 8.60 32.69 -23.34
C ALA A 267 10.07 32.64 -23.78
N LYS A 268 10.56 31.47 -24.21
CA LYS A 268 11.90 31.32 -24.81
C LYS A 268 11.98 32.04 -26.16
N GLU A 269 10.96 31.94 -27.00
CA GLU A 269 10.88 32.65 -28.28
C GLU A 269 10.74 34.16 -28.09
N GLU A 270 9.97 34.62 -27.12
CA GLU A 270 9.84 36.04 -26.77
C GLU A 270 11.12 36.60 -26.19
N SER A 271 11.83 35.85 -25.33
CA SER A 271 13.14 36.23 -24.81
C SER A 271 14.16 36.38 -25.94
N THR A 272 14.20 35.43 -26.88
CA THR A 272 15.11 35.50 -28.04
C THR A 272 14.72 36.62 -28.99
N MET A 273 13.43 36.81 -29.28
CA MET A 273 12.95 37.94 -30.08
C MET A 273 13.21 39.28 -29.39
N ALA A 274 13.09 39.38 -28.07
CA ALA A 274 13.40 40.59 -27.31
C ALA A 274 14.89 40.92 -27.39
N MET A 275 15.76 39.92 -27.25
CA MET A 275 17.22 40.08 -27.43
C MET A 275 17.55 40.54 -28.85
N LEU A 276 16.95 39.93 -29.88
CA LEU A 276 17.16 40.31 -31.27
C LEU A 276 16.62 41.71 -31.59
N LYS A 277 15.43 42.07 -31.06
CA LYS A 277 14.86 43.42 -31.17
C LYS A 277 15.73 44.47 -30.48
N ALA A 278 16.32 44.14 -29.32
CA ALA A 278 17.24 45.04 -28.62
C ALA A 278 18.53 45.28 -29.42
N LEU A 279 19.10 44.24 -30.02
CA LEU A 279 20.26 44.35 -30.91
C LEU A 279 19.94 45.13 -32.20
N ALA A 280 18.77 44.89 -32.79
CA ALA A 280 18.32 45.64 -33.97
C ALA A 280 18.11 47.13 -33.63
N LYS A 281 17.53 47.44 -32.48
CA LYS A 281 17.36 48.84 -32.01
C LYS A 281 18.70 49.53 -31.74
N GLN A 282 19.71 48.82 -31.24
CA GLN A 282 21.07 49.39 -31.08
C GLN A 282 21.81 49.62 -32.41
N ARG A 283 21.45 48.87 -33.46
CA ARG A 283 22.14 48.92 -34.77
C ARG A 283 21.45 49.84 -35.79
N PHE A 284 20.13 49.99 -35.69
CA PHE A 284 19.30 50.66 -36.70
C PHE A 284 18.33 51.70 -36.12
N GLY A 285 18.43 52.01 -34.83
CA GLY A 285 17.59 53.00 -34.13
C GLY A 285 18.42 54.04 -33.40
#